data_AF-A0A9P8PJC8-F1
#
_entry.id   AF-A0A9P8PJC8-F1
#
_cell.length_a   1.000
_cell.length_b   1.000
_cell.length_c   1.000
_cell.angle_alpha   90.00
_cell.angle_beta   90.00
_cell.angle_gamma   90.00
#
_symmetry.space_group_name_H-M   'P 1'
#
loop_
_entity.id
_entity.type
_entity.pdbx_description
1 polymer ?
#
loop_
_entity_poly.entity_id
_entity_poly.type
_entity_poly.pdbx_seq_one_letter_code
_entity_poly.pdbx_strand_id
1 'polypeptide(L)'
;MYWGSMQGIFYVIFGFITYGLGHAHNSSLKEWQLVYLVLGLCSVAIAFVWFALIPDSPDKARFLSKEEKIIAVKRVSKNMMGVKTNDWKYSQVWDCLIDPKTWFMIAFIIFSMIPNGGLTNFGSLVLKSIVHNRVQSIAIGVGSSFFSSGQMLIYSVLSMKYNNLRTIGMSAPLLLAIAGLSAVYATEDHGAKWGRVFAYWMINSYAVTWPFALSIIGSNYAGHTKVPP
;
A
#
# COMPACT_ATOMS: atom_id res chain seq x y z
N MET A 1 4.44 6.85 5.01
CA MET A 1 4.91 6.39 3.69
C MET A 1 5.86 5.21 3.79
N TYR A 2 6.86 5.24 4.67
CA TYR A 2 7.70 4.05 4.96
C TYR A 2 6.92 2.76 5.25
N TRP A 3 5.83 2.85 6.03
CA TRP A 3 4.96 1.68 6.23
C TRP A 3 4.32 1.17 4.93
N GLY A 4 3.90 2.08 4.04
CA GLY A 4 3.32 1.71 2.74
C GLY A 4 4.34 1.05 1.81
N SER A 5 5.60 1.50 1.81
CA SER A 5 6.64 0.87 0.98
C SER A 5 6.98 -0.56 1.40
N MET A 6 6.75 -0.91 2.68
CA MET A 6 6.92 -2.30 3.14
C MET A 6 5.97 -3.24 2.40
N GLN A 7 4.74 -2.82 2.11
CA GLN A 7 3.78 -3.61 1.35
C GLN A 7 4.35 -4.07 0.02
N GLY A 8 4.90 -3.15 -0.77
CA GLY A 8 5.44 -3.49 -2.08
C GLY A 8 6.71 -4.34 -2.00
N ILE A 9 7.55 -4.16 -0.98
CA ILE A 9 8.70 -5.05 -0.71
C ILE A 9 8.23 -6.48 -0.40
N PHE A 10 7.16 -6.63 0.40
CA PHE A 10 6.56 -7.94 0.65
C PHE A 10 6.05 -8.59 -0.65
N TYR A 11 5.36 -7.84 -1.51
CA TYR A 11 4.92 -8.35 -2.82
C TYR A 11 6.09 -8.80 -3.70
N VAL A 12 7.22 -8.11 -3.66
CA VAL A 12 8.43 -8.50 -4.39
C VAL A 12 8.97 -9.84 -3.88
N ILE A 13 9.13 -9.98 -2.56
CA ILE A 13 9.62 -11.24 -1.93
C ILE A 13 8.69 -12.40 -2.26
N PHE A 14 7.39 -12.23 -2.05
CA PHE A 14 6.41 -13.27 -2.32
C PHE A 14 6.27 -13.58 -3.81
N GLY A 15 6.46 -12.59 -4.67
CA GLY A 15 6.49 -12.79 -6.11
C GLY A 15 7.68 -13.64 -6.56
N PHE A 16 8.86 -13.46 -5.98
CA PHE A 16 10.02 -14.33 -6.24
C PHE A 16 9.82 -15.76 -5.71
N ILE A 17 9.26 -15.92 -4.52
CA ILE A 17 8.91 -17.24 -3.97
C ILE A 17 7.91 -17.95 -4.89
N THR A 18 6.89 -17.24 -5.35
CA THR A 18 5.87 -17.78 -6.26
C THR A 18 6.46 -18.13 -7.62
N TYR A 19 7.36 -17.31 -8.15
CA TYR A 19 8.08 -17.57 -9.40
C TYR A 19 8.97 -18.82 -9.30
N GLY A 20 9.67 -19.01 -8.18
CA GLY A 20 10.49 -20.19 -7.91
C GLY A 20 9.65 -21.46 -7.76
N LEU A 21 8.55 -21.39 -7.01
CA LEU A 21 7.62 -22.52 -6.84
C LEU A 21 6.86 -22.85 -8.13
N GLY A 22 6.62 -21.86 -9.00
CA GLY A 22 6.02 -22.07 -10.31
C GLY A 22 6.87 -22.87 -11.31
N HIS A 23 8.16 -23.08 -11.02
CA HIS A 23 9.05 -23.96 -11.80
C HIS A 23 9.20 -25.36 -11.20
N ALA A 24 8.54 -25.66 -10.08
CA ALA A 24 8.62 -26.96 -9.43
C ALA A 24 7.68 -27.97 -10.13
N HIS A 25 8.14 -28.58 -11.22
CA HIS A 25 7.35 -29.53 -12.01
C HIS A 25 7.24 -30.95 -11.39
N ASN A 26 8.03 -31.26 -10.35
CA ASN A 26 8.19 -32.63 -9.80
C ASN A 26 7.60 -32.84 -8.39
N SER A 27 6.47 -32.18 -8.08
CA SER A 27 5.78 -32.41 -6.81
C SER A 27 4.47 -33.16 -7.01
N SER A 28 4.08 -33.98 -6.02
CA SER A 28 2.78 -34.68 -6.02
C SER A 28 1.56 -33.73 -5.94
N LEU A 29 1.80 -32.41 -5.86
CA LEU A 29 0.82 -31.36 -5.61
C LEU A 29 0.76 -30.41 -6.82
N LYS A 30 -0.40 -29.81 -7.09
CA LYS A 30 -0.51 -28.81 -8.16
C LYS A 30 0.28 -27.56 -7.78
N GLU A 31 0.92 -26.90 -8.75
CA GLU A 31 1.75 -25.70 -8.54
C GLU A 31 1.08 -24.63 -7.64
N TRP A 32 -0.20 -24.35 -7.88
CA TRP A 32 -0.94 -23.37 -7.07
C TRP A 32 -1.13 -23.83 -5.61
N GLN A 33 -1.30 -25.13 -5.36
CA GLN A 33 -1.43 -25.68 -4.00
C GLN A 33 -0.13 -25.55 -3.23
N LEU A 34 1.01 -25.81 -3.88
CA LEU A 34 2.32 -25.59 -3.29
C LEU A 34 2.55 -24.14 -2.89
N VAL A 35 2.18 -23.20 -3.76
CA VAL A 35 2.27 -21.76 -3.47
C VAL A 35 1.45 -21.42 -2.23
N TYR A 36 0.18 -21.81 -2.16
CA TYR A 36 -0.64 -21.54 -0.98
C TYR A 36 -0.13 -22.20 0.29
N LEU A 37 0.40 -23.43 0.20
CA LEU A 37 0.93 -24.15 1.37
C LEU A 37 2.16 -23.44 1.95
N VAL A 38 3.12 -23.07 1.10
CA VAL A 38 4.35 -22.38 1.52
C VAL A 38 4.02 -20.99 2.08
N LEU A 39 3.21 -20.20 1.35
CA LEU A 39 2.82 -18.87 1.77
C LEU A 39 1.99 -18.88 3.06
N GLY A 40 1.11 -19.88 3.22
CA GLY A 40 0.33 -20.09 4.43
C GLY A 40 1.21 -20.41 5.63
N LEU A 41 2.16 -21.35 5.49
CA LEU A 41 3.10 -21.71 6.56
C LEU A 41 3.98 -20.53 6.96
N CYS A 42 4.51 -19.76 6.00
CA CYS A 42 5.24 -18.52 6.29
C CYS A 42 4.39 -17.53 7.09
N SER A 43 3.12 -17.36 6.72
CA SER A 43 2.20 -16.45 7.42
C SER A 43 1.93 -16.90 8.85
N VAL A 44 1.74 -18.21 9.08
CA VAL A 44 1.55 -18.78 10.42
C VAL A 44 2.80 -18.60 11.28
N ALA A 45 4.00 -18.87 10.72
CA ALA A 45 5.26 -18.67 11.43
C ALA A 45 5.45 -17.20 11.85
N ILE A 46 5.17 -16.26 10.93
CA ILE A 46 5.21 -14.83 11.21
C ILE A 46 4.18 -14.47 12.29
N ALA A 47 2.96 -15.02 12.26
CA ALA A 47 1.94 -14.78 13.27
C ALA A 47 2.39 -15.23 14.68
N PHE A 48 3.05 -16.38 14.81
CA PHE A 48 3.63 -16.81 16.10
C PHE A 48 4.71 -15.85 16.61
N VAL A 49 5.58 -15.37 15.72
CA VAL A 49 6.60 -14.38 16.06
C VAL A 49 5.96 -13.07 16.53
N TRP A 50 4.94 -12.57 15.82
CA TRP A 50 4.21 -11.38 16.23
C TRP A 50 3.44 -11.58 17.54
N PHE A 51 2.84 -12.75 17.77
CA PHE A 51 2.18 -13.08 19.03
C PHE A 51 3.16 -13.06 20.21
N ALA A 52 4.41 -13.50 20.01
CA ALA A 52 5.44 -13.46 21.03
C ALA A 52 6.03 -12.04 21.24
N LEU A 53 6.10 -11.22 20.19
CA LEU A 53 6.79 -9.92 20.22
C LEU A 53 5.88 -8.71 20.48
N ILE A 54 4.59 -8.74 20.13
CA ILE A 54 3.68 -7.59 20.34
C ILE A 54 3.24 -7.53 21.80
N PRO A 55 3.58 -6.46 22.53
CA PRO A 55 2.98 -6.16 23.82
C PRO A 55 1.62 -5.48 23.62
N ASP A 56 0.60 -5.87 24.40
CA ASP A 56 -0.74 -5.26 24.36
C ASP A 56 -0.78 -3.77 24.75
N SER A 57 0.31 -3.24 25.28
CA SER A 57 0.41 -1.84 25.72
C SER A 57 1.86 -1.35 25.65
N PRO A 58 2.10 -0.05 25.36
CA PRO A 58 3.44 0.54 25.37
C PRO A 58 4.20 0.31 26.68
N ASP A 59 3.46 0.22 27.79
CA ASP A 59 3.99 -0.07 29.13
C ASP A 59 4.52 -1.51 29.27
N LYS A 60 3.82 -2.48 28.64
CA LYS A 60 4.19 -3.91 28.61
C LYS A 60 5.26 -4.25 27.57
N ALA A 61 5.78 -3.26 26.84
CA ALA A 61 6.79 -3.51 25.82
C ALA A 61 8.08 -4.09 26.43
N ARG A 62 8.37 -5.35 26.11
CA ARG A 62 9.57 -6.05 26.61
C ARG A 62 10.85 -5.61 25.90
N PHE A 63 10.71 -4.93 24.76
CA PHE A 63 11.83 -4.47 23.91
C PHE A 63 12.37 -3.09 24.28
N LEU A 64 11.65 -2.28 25.08
CA LEU A 64 12.08 -0.92 25.44
C LEU A 64 12.64 -0.85 26.87
N SER A 65 13.74 -0.13 27.04
CA SER A 65 14.25 0.28 28.36
C SER A 65 13.25 1.24 29.05
N LYS A 66 13.31 1.35 30.39
CA LYS A 66 12.41 2.23 31.16
C LYS A 66 12.42 3.68 30.64
N GLU A 67 13.58 4.19 30.23
CA GLU A 67 13.71 5.54 29.67
C GLU A 67 13.07 5.66 28.28
N GLU A 68 13.26 4.66 27.41
CA GLU A 68 12.66 4.64 26.08
C GLU A 68 11.14 4.48 26.15
N LYS A 69 10.62 3.76 27.15
CA LYS A 69 9.18 3.67 27.43
C LYS A 69 8.60 5.04 27.77
N ILE A 70 9.28 5.84 28.59
CA ILE A 70 8.82 7.19 28.93
C ILE A 70 8.79 8.08 27.68
N ILE A 71 9.82 8.00 26.83
CA ILE A 71 9.86 8.75 25.56
C ILE A 71 8.76 8.27 24.60
N ALA A 72 8.53 6.96 24.50
CA ALA A 72 7.49 6.37 23.66
C ALA A 72 6.09 6.77 24.15
N VAL A 73 5.81 6.69 25.44
CA VAL A 73 4.55 7.15 26.05
C VAL A 73 4.35 8.65 25.83
N LYS A 74 5.41 9.46 25.99
CA LYS A 74 5.35 10.90 25.72
C LYS A 74 5.09 11.20 24.24
N ARG A 75 5.65 10.43 23.31
CA ARG A 75 5.35 10.53 21.86
C ARG A 75 3.92 10.11 21.55
N VAL A 76 3.44 9.01 22.12
CA VAL A 76 2.07 8.53 21.93
C VAL A 76 1.06 9.51 22.54
N SER A 77 1.35 10.09 23.70
CA SER A 77 0.54 11.14 24.33
C SER A 77 0.54 12.45 23.54
N LYS A 78 1.65 12.78 22.86
CA LYS A 78 1.76 13.98 22.02
C LYS A 78 1.18 13.77 20.62
N ASN A 79 1.14 12.53 20.13
CA ASN A 79 0.35 12.17 18.97
C ASN A 79 -1.12 12.25 19.40
N MET A 80 -1.81 13.28 18.93
CA MET A 80 -3.24 13.57 19.14
C MET A 80 -4.21 12.46 18.66
N MET A 81 -3.72 11.25 18.40
CA MET A 81 -4.48 10.01 18.32
C MET A 81 -4.80 9.59 19.77
N GLY A 82 -5.76 10.28 20.38
CA GLY A 82 -6.03 10.25 21.81
C GLY A 82 -5.95 8.86 22.45
N VAL A 83 -5.52 8.85 23.73
CA VAL A 83 -5.64 7.68 24.62
C VAL A 83 -7.04 7.10 24.45
N LYS A 84 -7.10 5.80 24.16
CA LYS A 84 -8.29 5.01 23.80
C LYS A 84 -9.47 5.32 24.75
N THR A 85 -10.28 6.32 24.42
CA THR A 85 -11.54 6.63 25.11
C THR A 85 -12.65 5.94 24.33
N ASN A 86 -13.38 5.05 25.00
CA ASN A 86 -14.52 4.32 24.43
C ASN A 86 -15.82 5.17 24.38
N ASP A 87 -15.76 6.47 24.68
CA ASP A 87 -16.94 7.33 24.69
C ASP A 87 -17.26 7.83 23.28
N TRP A 88 -18.36 7.33 22.72
CA TRP A 88 -18.88 7.73 21.42
C TRP A 88 -19.53 9.11 21.50
N LYS A 89 -18.95 10.10 20.81
CA LYS A 89 -19.45 11.49 20.79
C LYS A 89 -20.21 11.76 19.49
N TYR A 90 -21.55 11.76 19.57
CA TYR A 90 -22.43 12.05 18.43
C TYR A 90 -22.23 13.46 17.81
N SER A 91 -21.77 14.44 18.59
CA SER A 91 -21.43 15.78 18.08
C SER A 91 -20.42 15.72 16.92
N GLN A 92 -19.42 14.86 17.04
CA GLN A 92 -18.33 14.79 16.06
C GLN A 92 -18.77 14.09 14.77
N VAL A 93 -19.81 13.25 14.83
CA VAL A 93 -20.43 12.66 13.62
C VAL A 93 -21.13 13.74 12.81
N TRP A 94 -21.91 14.60 13.46
CA TRP A 94 -22.54 15.75 12.81
C TRP A 94 -21.51 16.73 12.24
N ASP A 95 -20.45 17.02 12.98
CA ASP A 95 -19.34 17.88 12.49
C ASP A 95 -18.57 17.25 11.30
N CYS A 96 -18.57 15.93 11.16
CA CYS A 96 -18.00 15.25 10.00
C CYS A 96 -18.93 15.33 8.78
N LEU A 97 -20.24 15.17 8.99
CA LEU A 97 -21.26 15.19 7.93
C LEU A 97 -21.47 16.59 7.34
N ILE A 98 -21.35 17.64 8.17
CA ILE A 98 -21.53 19.04 7.74
C ILE A 98 -20.29 19.56 7.00
N ASP A 99 -19.10 18.99 7.25
CA ASP A 99 -17.86 19.50 6.65
C ASP A 99 -17.71 19.10 5.17
N PRO A 100 -17.67 20.08 4.25
CA PRO A 100 -17.45 19.82 2.83
C PRO A 100 -16.14 19.08 2.53
N LYS A 101 -15.09 19.27 3.34
CA LYS A 101 -13.79 18.60 3.15
C LYS A 101 -13.90 17.09 3.30
N THR A 102 -14.76 16.61 4.20
CA THR A 102 -15.03 15.18 4.38
C THR A 102 -15.64 14.57 3.12
N TRP A 103 -16.60 15.26 2.51
CA TRP A 103 -17.24 14.81 1.27
C TRP A 103 -16.27 14.76 0.09
N PHE A 104 -15.38 15.74 -0.05
CA PHE A 104 -14.33 15.69 -1.07
C PHE A 104 -13.37 14.51 -0.87
N MET A 105 -13.01 14.19 0.38
CA MET A 105 -12.18 13.01 0.67
C MET A 105 -12.92 11.69 0.38
N ILE A 106 -14.21 11.59 0.74
CA ILE A 106 -15.03 10.41 0.43
C ILE A 106 -15.10 10.19 -1.08
N ALA A 107 -15.44 11.23 -1.84
CA ALA A 107 -15.49 11.17 -3.30
C ALA A 107 -14.14 10.73 -3.88
N PHE A 108 -13.05 11.34 -3.40
CA PHE A 108 -11.70 10.98 -3.83
C PHE A 108 -11.36 9.50 -3.59
N ILE A 109 -11.68 8.97 -2.41
CA ILE A 109 -11.43 7.55 -2.08
C ILE A 109 -12.26 6.64 -2.98
N ILE A 110 -13.54 6.94 -3.19
CA ILE A 110 -14.42 6.16 -4.08
C ILE A 110 -13.84 6.13 -5.50
N PHE A 111 -13.46 7.29 -6.05
CA PHE A 111 -12.87 7.37 -7.37
C PHE A 111 -11.50 6.69 -7.46
N SER A 112 -10.73 6.65 -6.37
CA SER A 112 -9.45 5.94 -6.32
C SER A 112 -9.60 4.41 -6.18
N MET A 113 -10.69 3.93 -5.59
CA MET A 113 -10.93 2.49 -5.40
C MET A 113 -11.44 1.79 -6.66
N ILE A 114 -12.17 2.50 -7.53
CA ILE A 114 -12.69 1.93 -8.79
C ILE A 114 -11.53 1.41 -9.69
N PRO A 115 -10.49 2.21 -10.01
CA PRO A 115 -9.34 1.73 -10.78
C PRO A 115 -8.55 0.64 -10.05
N ASN A 116 -8.46 0.70 -8.72
CA ASN A 116 -7.76 -0.32 -7.93
C ASN A 116 -8.40 -1.70 -8.09
N GLY A 117 -9.74 -1.78 -8.02
CA GLY A 117 -10.48 -3.01 -8.26
C GLY A 117 -10.31 -3.52 -9.69
N GLY A 118 -10.35 -2.63 -10.68
CA GLY A 118 -10.12 -2.98 -12.09
C GLY A 118 -8.72 -3.52 -12.34
N LEU A 119 -7.69 -2.82 -11.87
CA LEU A 119 -6.30 -3.20 -12.11
C LEU A 119 -5.91 -4.50 -11.41
N THR A 120 -6.46 -4.76 -10.23
CA THR A 120 -6.19 -6.01 -9.48
C THR A 120 -6.81 -7.22 -10.16
N ASN A 121 -8.05 -7.10 -10.66
CA ASN A 121 -8.73 -8.21 -11.33
C ASN A 121 -8.23 -8.44 -12.76
N PHE A 122 -8.05 -7.37 -13.53
CA PHE A 122 -7.67 -7.47 -14.95
C PHE A 122 -6.15 -7.42 -15.19
N GLY A 123 -5.34 -7.03 -14.20
CA GLY A 123 -3.90 -6.86 -14.36
C GLY A 123 -3.18 -8.13 -14.79
N SER A 124 -3.57 -9.28 -14.22
CA SER A 124 -3.00 -10.59 -14.62
C SER A 124 -3.40 -10.97 -16.05
N LEU A 125 -4.61 -10.61 -16.50
CA LEU A 125 -5.09 -10.84 -17.86
C LEU A 125 -4.33 -9.97 -18.88
N VAL A 126 -4.11 -8.69 -18.55
CA VAL A 126 -3.31 -7.77 -19.36
C VAL A 126 -1.86 -8.24 -19.45
N LEU A 127 -1.26 -8.70 -18.35
CA LEU A 127 0.10 -9.24 -18.38
C LEU A 127 0.19 -10.56 -19.16
N LYS A 128 -0.86 -11.37 -19.13
CA LYS A 128 -0.95 -12.62 -19.89
C LYS A 128 -1.06 -12.34 -21.40
N SER A 129 -1.84 -11.33 -21.81
CA SER A 129 -1.99 -10.98 -23.22
C SER A 129 -0.68 -10.46 -23.84
N ILE A 130 0.18 -9.81 -23.04
CA ILE A 130 1.45 -9.26 -23.52
C ILE A 130 2.53 -10.36 -23.66
N VAL A 131 2.69 -11.24 -22.67
CA VAL A 131 3.87 -12.12 -22.56
C VAL A 131 3.59 -13.60 -22.84
N HIS A 132 2.32 -14.01 -22.96
CA HIS A 132 1.86 -15.38 -23.31
C HIS A 132 2.30 -16.51 -22.34
N ASN A 133 3.35 -16.34 -21.53
CA ASN A 133 3.82 -17.31 -20.54
C ASN A 133 3.48 -16.84 -19.10
N ARG A 134 2.75 -17.68 -18.36
CA ARG A 134 2.30 -17.39 -16.98
C ARG A 134 3.45 -17.06 -16.03
N VAL A 135 4.56 -17.79 -16.13
CA VAL A 135 5.66 -17.66 -15.18
C VAL A 135 6.41 -16.35 -15.40
N GLN A 136 6.54 -15.92 -16.66
CA GLN A 136 7.10 -14.60 -16.98
C GLN A 136 6.15 -13.45 -16.60
N SER A 137 4.83 -13.63 -16.70
CA SER A 137 3.86 -12.63 -16.22
C SER A 137 4.00 -12.35 -14.71
N ILE A 138 4.30 -13.37 -13.90
CA ILE A 138 4.58 -13.20 -12.47
C ILE A 138 5.83 -12.35 -12.27
N ALA A 139 6.93 -12.67 -12.95
CA ALA A 139 8.17 -11.90 -12.87
C ALA A 139 7.98 -10.42 -13.28
N ILE A 140 7.16 -10.16 -14.30
CA ILE A 140 6.84 -8.79 -14.72
C ILE A 140 5.99 -8.06 -13.67
N GLY A 141 5.07 -8.75 -12.99
CA GLY A 141 4.33 -8.21 -11.86
C GLY A 141 5.20 -7.90 -10.64
N VAL A 142 6.31 -8.63 -10.45
CA VAL A 142 7.32 -8.28 -9.44
C VAL A 142 7.97 -6.93 -9.79
N GLY A 143 8.27 -6.70 -11.07
CA GLY A 143 8.81 -5.43 -11.56
C GLY A 143 7.90 -4.23 -11.27
N SER A 144 6.58 -4.37 -11.47
CA SER A 144 5.63 -3.30 -11.15
C SER A 144 5.59 -2.97 -9.65
N SER A 145 5.71 -4.01 -8.80
CA SER A 145 5.74 -3.86 -7.34
C SER A 145 7.02 -3.18 -6.87
N PHE A 146 8.16 -3.49 -7.49
CA PHE A 146 9.43 -2.83 -7.23
C PHE A 146 9.38 -1.34 -7.60
N PHE A 147 8.82 -1.01 -8.77
CA PHE A 147 8.65 0.36 -9.22
C PHE A 147 7.78 1.17 -8.24
N SER A 148 6.63 0.61 -7.84
CA SER A 148 5.72 1.25 -6.87
C SER A 148 6.38 1.46 -5.49
N SER A 149 7.12 0.47 -5.00
CA SER A 149 7.87 0.56 -3.73
C SER A 149 8.96 1.63 -3.77
N GLY A 150 9.74 1.66 -4.86
CA GLY A 150 10.79 2.65 -5.08
C GLY A 150 10.21 4.06 -5.11
N GLN A 151 9.11 4.26 -5.82
CA GLN A 151 8.43 5.54 -5.86
C GLN A 151 7.89 5.95 -4.47
N MET A 152 7.28 5.03 -3.71
CA MET A 152 6.86 5.31 -2.34
C MET A 152 8.01 5.75 -1.43
N LEU A 153 9.19 5.16 -1.56
CA LEU A 153 10.39 5.57 -0.81
C LEU A 153 10.87 6.96 -1.22
N ILE A 154 10.93 7.25 -2.52
CA ILE A 154 11.31 8.56 -3.05
C ILE A 154 10.37 9.64 -2.52
N TYR A 155 9.05 9.45 -2.63
CA TYR A 155 8.07 10.40 -2.11
C TYR A 155 8.10 10.49 -0.57
N SER A 156 8.46 9.42 0.13
CA SER A 156 8.68 9.45 1.58
C SER A 156 9.81 10.40 1.97
N VAL A 157 10.96 10.30 1.31
CA VAL A 157 12.11 11.19 1.56
C VAL A 157 11.78 12.62 1.13
N LEU A 158 11.13 12.79 -0.02
CA LEU A 158 10.74 14.10 -0.53
C LEU A 158 9.75 14.80 0.42
N SER A 159 8.75 14.07 0.93
CA SER A 159 7.78 14.58 1.90
C SER A 159 8.40 14.97 3.24
N MET A 160 9.56 14.40 3.62
CA MET A 160 10.29 14.81 4.81
C MET A 160 11.11 16.09 4.59
N LYS A 161 11.60 16.30 3.37
CA LYS A 161 12.41 17.47 3.02
C LYS A 161 11.58 18.72 2.75
N TYR A 162 10.39 18.60 2.18
CA TYR A 162 9.54 19.75 1.84
C TYR A 162 8.18 19.71 2.58
N ASN A 163 7.88 20.77 3.33
CA ASN A 163 6.79 20.82 4.30
C ASN A 163 5.37 21.03 3.69
N ASN A 164 5.19 20.84 2.37
CA ASN A 164 3.90 21.07 1.69
C ASN A 164 3.65 20.19 0.45
N LEU A 165 4.36 19.06 0.34
CA LEU A 165 4.24 18.14 -0.80
C LEU A 165 2.96 17.32 -0.84
N ARG A 166 2.01 17.50 0.08
CA ARG A 166 0.86 16.60 0.20
C ARG A 166 -0.05 16.63 -1.03
N THR A 167 -0.38 17.82 -1.55
CA THR A 167 -1.25 17.95 -2.73
C THR A 167 -0.52 17.60 -4.02
N ILE A 168 0.71 18.09 -4.18
CA ILE A 168 1.55 17.82 -5.36
C ILE A 168 1.97 16.34 -5.41
N GLY A 169 2.23 15.74 -4.26
CA GLY A 169 2.57 14.33 -4.09
C GLY A 169 1.40 13.38 -4.32
N MET A 170 0.16 13.87 -4.34
CA MET A 170 -1.01 13.11 -4.80
C MET A 170 -1.24 13.26 -6.30
N SER A 171 -1.11 14.49 -6.84
CA SER A 171 -1.40 14.74 -8.26
C SER A 171 -0.32 14.19 -9.19
N ALA A 172 0.97 14.31 -8.85
CA ALA A 172 2.05 13.87 -9.73
C ALA A 172 2.06 12.34 -10.00
N PRO A 173 1.88 11.45 -8.99
CA PRO A 173 1.74 10.01 -9.24
C PRO A 173 0.48 9.64 -10.03
N LEU A 174 -0.61 10.38 -9.86
CA LEU A 174 -1.85 10.18 -10.62
C LEU A 174 -1.66 10.52 -12.11
N LEU A 175 -1.00 11.64 -12.42
CA LEU A 175 -0.67 12.01 -13.79
C LEU A 175 0.24 10.97 -14.46
N LEU A 176 1.21 10.44 -13.71
CA LEU A 176 2.08 9.37 -14.19
C LEU A 176 1.30 8.08 -14.47
N ALA A 177 0.32 7.74 -13.63
CA ALA A 177 -0.54 6.58 -13.85
C ALA A 177 -1.46 6.75 -15.07
N ILE A 178 -2.00 7.96 -15.29
CA ILE A 178 -2.79 8.28 -16.49
C ILE A 178 -1.94 8.17 -17.75
N ALA A 179 -0.71 8.69 -17.72
CA ALA A 179 0.23 8.57 -18.82
C ALA A 179 0.62 7.10 -19.09
N GLY A 180 0.77 6.29 -18.04
CA GLY A 180 0.99 4.85 -18.18
C GLY A 180 -0.19 4.13 -18.83
N LEU A 181 -1.42 4.48 -18.45
CA LEU A 181 -2.63 3.88 -19.02
C LEU A 181 -2.81 4.27 -20.49
N SER A 182 -2.63 5.55 -20.83
CA SER A 182 -2.72 6.01 -22.22
C SER A 182 -1.62 5.40 -23.10
N ALA A 183 -0.41 5.23 -22.56
CA ALA A 183 0.68 4.56 -23.26
C ALA A 183 0.38 3.08 -23.54
N VAL A 184 -0.23 2.34 -22.60
CA VAL A 184 -0.64 0.93 -22.82
C VAL A 184 -1.69 0.80 -23.92
N TYR A 185 -2.63 1.74 -23.99
CA TYR A 185 -3.66 1.79 -25.02
C TYR A 185 -3.08 2.16 -26.39
N ALA A 186 -2.27 3.21 -26.47
CA ALA A 186 -1.67 3.68 -27.73
C ALA A 186 -0.71 2.64 -28.36
N THR A 187 -0.10 1.79 -27.55
CA THR A 187 0.85 0.77 -28.02
C THR A 187 0.18 -0.56 -28.36
N GLU A 188 -1.15 -0.60 -28.46
CA GLU A 188 -1.90 -1.80 -28.83
C GLU A 188 -1.56 -2.35 -30.20
N ASP A 189 -1.39 -1.47 -31.18
CA ASP A 189 -1.14 -1.86 -32.58
C ASP A 189 0.36 -1.90 -32.95
N HIS A 190 1.26 -1.37 -32.11
CA HIS A 190 2.62 -1.00 -32.53
C HIS A 190 3.72 -2.03 -32.15
N GLY A 191 3.38 -3.18 -31.56
CA GLY A 191 4.32 -4.30 -31.39
C GLY A 191 5.46 -4.14 -30.36
N ALA A 192 5.59 -3.01 -29.67
CA ALA A 192 6.62 -2.78 -28.65
C ALA A 192 6.30 -3.46 -27.30
N LYS A 193 6.54 -4.79 -27.21
CA LYS A 193 6.20 -5.62 -26.03
C LYS A 193 6.77 -5.06 -24.71
N TRP A 194 8.04 -4.65 -24.69
CA TRP A 194 8.70 -4.15 -23.47
C TRP A 194 8.28 -2.72 -23.10
N GLY A 195 7.94 -1.88 -24.09
CA GLY A 195 7.36 -0.56 -23.83
C GLY A 195 6.01 -0.65 -23.12
N ARG A 196 5.20 -1.65 -23.48
CA ARG A 196 3.91 -1.95 -22.84
C ARG A 196 4.07 -2.42 -21.40
N VAL A 197 5.06 -3.27 -21.14
CA VAL A 197 5.41 -3.72 -19.80
C VAL A 197 5.82 -2.55 -18.91
N PHE A 198 6.68 -1.67 -19.42
CA PHE A 198 7.10 -0.47 -18.69
C PHE A 198 5.93 0.48 -18.41
N ALA A 199 5.07 0.72 -19.41
CA ALA A 199 3.86 1.52 -19.23
C ALA A 199 2.91 0.90 -18.18
N TYR A 200 2.80 -0.43 -18.12
CA TYR A 200 2.06 -1.13 -17.07
C TYR A 200 2.68 -0.94 -15.67
N TRP A 201 4.01 -0.87 -15.56
CA TRP A 201 4.68 -0.53 -14.30
C TRP A 201 4.36 0.90 -13.85
N MET A 202 4.32 1.84 -14.79
CA MET A 202 3.95 3.24 -14.52
C MET A 202 2.52 3.38 -14.01
N ILE A 203 1.59 2.52 -14.43
CA ILE A 203 0.21 2.53 -13.89
C ILE A 203 0.24 2.34 -12.37
N ASN A 204 1.06 1.43 -11.84
CA ASN A 204 1.15 1.14 -10.39
C ASN A 204 1.68 2.31 -9.52
N SER A 205 2.04 3.44 -10.13
CA SER A 205 2.37 4.69 -9.45
C SER A 205 1.21 5.24 -8.61
N TYR A 206 -0.05 4.95 -8.98
CA TYR A 206 -1.22 5.45 -8.24
C TYR A 206 -1.26 4.97 -6.77
N ALA A 207 -0.61 3.84 -6.46
CA ALA A 207 -0.58 3.29 -5.11
C ALA A 207 0.07 4.25 -4.09
N VAL A 208 0.98 5.13 -4.54
CA VAL A 208 1.64 6.17 -3.72
C VAL A 208 0.63 7.16 -3.15
N THR A 209 -0.49 7.37 -3.84
CA THR A 209 -1.53 8.32 -3.48
C THR A 209 -2.27 7.94 -2.19
N TRP A 210 -2.40 6.65 -1.89
CA TRP A 210 -3.12 6.16 -0.72
C TRP A 210 -2.48 6.59 0.63
N PRO A 211 -1.16 6.41 0.85
CA PRO A 211 -0.48 6.96 2.03
C PRO A 211 -0.63 8.47 2.21
N PHE A 212 -0.67 9.25 1.12
CA PHE A 212 -0.92 10.69 1.21
C PHE A 212 -2.35 10.99 1.66
N ALA A 213 -3.35 10.27 1.13
CA ALA A 213 -4.74 10.40 1.57
C ALA A 213 -4.87 10.08 3.07
N LEU A 214 -4.25 8.99 3.55
CA LEU A 214 -4.21 8.65 4.97
C LEU A 214 -3.53 9.73 5.82
N SER A 215 -2.48 10.37 5.31
CA SER A 215 -1.82 11.47 6.02
C SER A 215 -2.70 12.70 6.14
N ILE A 216 -3.51 13.02 5.11
CA ILE A 216 -4.45 14.13 5.14
C ILE A 216 -5.58 13.83 6.13
N ILE A 217 -6.09 12.60 6.11
CA ILE A 217 -7.10 12.14 7.07
C ILE A 217 -6.52 12.23 8.48
N GLY A 218 -5.35 11.65 8.74
CA GLY A 218 -4.73 11.68 10.08
C GLY A 218 -4.38 13.09 10.58
N SER A 219 -4.16 14.07 9.69
CA SER A 219 -3.95 15.47 10.11
C SER A 219 -5.25 16.26 10.31
N ASN A 220 -6.31 15.92 9.59
CA ASN A 220 -7.60 16.62 9.68
C ASN A 220 -8.54 15.99 10.73
N TYR A 221 -8.30 14.73 11.08
CA TYR A 221 -9.06 13.98 12.07
C TYR A 221 -8.07 13.40 13.10
N ALA A 222 -7.81 14.14 14.19
CA ALA A 222 -7.04 13.64 15.33
C ALA A 222 -7.95 13.18 16.47
N GLY A 223 -7.80 11.91 16.85
CA GLY A 223 -8.69 11.19 17.76
C GLY A 223 -9.49 10.13 16.99
N HIS A 224 -10.20 9.26 17.71
CA HIS A 224 -11.24 8.41 17.10
C HIS A 224 -12.39 9.21 16.48
N THR A 225 -12.32 10.54 16.54
CA THR A 225 -13.27 11.53 16.07
C THR A 225 -12.57 12.87 15.87
N LYS A 226 -13.11 13.69 14.95
CA LYS A 226 -12.53 14.92 14.37
C LYS A 226 -12.09 15.99 15.40
N VAL A 227 -11.02 16.72 15.08
CA VAL A 227 -10.55 17.91 15.83
C VAL A 227 -11.27 19.16 15.30
N PRO A 228 -11.82 20.01 16.17
CA PRO A 228 -12.37 21.31 15.76
C PRO A 228 -11.26 22.26 15.25
N PRO A 229 -11.63 23.26 14.41
CA PRO A 229 -10.69 24.18 13.76
C PRO A 229 -9.84 25.01 14.71
#